data_AF-A0A3M0WM10-F1
#
_entry.id   AF-A0A3M0WM10-F1
#
_cell.length_a   1.000
_cell.length_b   1.000
_cell.length_c   1.000
_cell.angle_alpha   90.00
_cell.angle_beta   90.00
_cell.angle_gamma   90.00
#
_symmetry.space_group_name_H-M   'P 1'
#
loop_
_entity.id
_entity.type
_entity.pdbx_description
1 polymer ?
#
loop_
_entity_poly.entity_id
_entity_poly.type
_entity_poly.pdbx_seq_one_letter_code
_entity_poly.pdbx_strand_id
1 'polypeptide(L)' 'MKNIFLFILLISLSFCSSKLEEKDLHKKVLTGADILLSEKLELIKNKRVGLTVNHSSLLSNGEHLIDAL' A
#
# COMPACT_ATOMS: atom_id res chain seq x y z
N MET A 1 -9.78 30.94 38.89
CA MET A 1 -9.26 31.12 37.51
C MET A 1 -8.54 29.88 36.93
N LYS A 2 -7.89 29.03 37.75
CA LYS A 2 -7.26 27.77 37.27
C LYS A 2 -8.22 26.80 36.56
N ASN A 3 -9.47 26.69 37.01
CA ASN A 3 -10.43 25.72 36.46
C ASN A 3 -10.95 26.12 35.06
N ILE A 4 -10.95 27.43 34.75
CA ILE A 4 -11.29 27.92 33.40
C ILE A 4 -10.18 27.62 32.40
N PHE A 5 -8.91 27.74 32.82
CA PHE A 5 -7.77 27.40 31.97
C PHE A 5 -7.73 25.91 31.61
N LEU A 6 -8.10 25.03 32.57
CA LEU A 6 -8.20 23.59 32.33
C LEU A 6 -9.28 23.24 31.29
N PHE A 7 -10.40 23.96 31.31
CA PHE A 7 -11.50 23.75 30.37
C PHE A 7 -11.13 24.16 28.94
N ILE A 8 -10.41 25.28 28.80
CA ILE A 8 -9.91 25.76 27.50
C ILE A 8 -8.88 24.78 26.93
N LEU A 9 -7.99 24.24 27.78
CA LEU A 9 -7.04 23.21 27.39
C LEU A 9 -7.76 21.95 26.86
N LEU A 10 -8.79 21.47 27.57
CA LEU A 10 -9.57 20.29 27.17
C LEU A 10 -10.29 20.47 25.83
N ILE A 11 -10.86 21.65 25.58
CA ILE A 11 -11.52 21.96 24.30
C ILE A 11 -10.51 21.98 23.15
N SER A 12 -9.30 22.54 23.38
CA SER A 12 -8.25 22.58 22.35
C SER A 12 -7.74 21.19 21.94
N LEU A 13 -7.64 20.24 22.88
CA LEU A 13 -7.25 18.87 22.57
C LEU A 13 -8.32 18.12 21.76
N SER A 14 -9.60 18.45 21.96
CA SER A 14 -10.71 17.77 21.27
C SER A 14 -10.83 18.15 19.78
N PHE A 15 -10.29 19.29 19.36
CA PHE A 15 -10.29 19.74 17.97
C PHE A 15 -9.15 19.18 17.11
N CYS A 16 -8.20 18.44 17.70
CA CYS A 16 -7.02 17.95 16.97
C CYS A 16 -7.24 16.61 16.23
N SER A 17 -8.36 15.92 16.47
CA SER A 17 -8.55 14.52 16.01
C SER A 17 -9.40 14.31 14.76
N SER A 18 -9.79 15.36 14.01
CA SER A 18 -10.39 15.16 12.69
C SER A 18 -9.31 14.82 11.66
N LYS A 19 -8.83 13.56 11.66
CA LYS A 19 -8.17 13.01 10.48
C LYS A 19 -9.24 12.91 9.39
N LEU A 20 -9.13 13.77 8.37
CA LEU A 20 -9.76 13.55 7.08
C LEU A 20 -9.23 12.20 6.58
N GLU A 21 -10.08 11.18 6.62
CA GLU A 21 -9.86 9.98 5.83
C GLU A 21 -10.06 10.41 4.38
N GLU A 22 -9.01 10.94 3.75
CA GLU A 22 -8.94 11.06 2.31
C GLU A 22 -9.16 9.65 1.77
N LYS A 23 -10.36 9.39 1.27
CA LYS A 23 -10.60 8.26 0.39
C LYS A 23 -9.74 8.50 -0.83
N ASP A 24 -8.55 7.90 -0.77
CA ASP A 24 -7.52 7.96 -1.79
C ASP A 24 -8.14 7.51 -3.12
N LEU A 25 -8.54 8.50 -3.93
CA LEU A 25 -9.20 8.31 -5.23
C LEU A 25 -8.26 7.62 -6.23
N HIS A 26 -6.98 7.48 -5.87
CA HIS A 26 -5.94 6.76 -6.59
C HIS A 26 -5.47 5.53 -5.81
N LYS A 27 -6.39 4.70 -5.29
CA LYS A 27 -6.00 3.34 -4.87
C LYS A 27 -5.40 2.62 -6.09
N LYS A 28 -4.07 2.60 -6.15
CA LYS A 28 -3.30 1.98 -7.22
C LYS A 28 -3.68 0.50 -7.25
N VAL A 29 -4.19 0.04 -8.40
CA VAL A 29 -4.48 -1.38 -8.59
C VAL A 29 -3.14 -2.11 -8.53
N LEU A 30 -3.03 -3.05 -7.60
CA LEU A 30 -1.88 -3.96 -7.52
C LEU A 30 -2.18 -5.18 -8.39
N THR A 31 -1.28 -5.47 -9.33
CA THR A 31 -1.43 -6.64 -10.18
C THR A 31 -1.07 -7.91 -9.42
N GLY A 32 -1.54 -9.07 -9.89
CA GLY A 32 -1.14 -10.35 -9.31
C GLY A 32 0.37 -10.60 -9.40
N ALA A 33 1.03 -10.10 -10.44
CA ALA A 33 2.48 -10.22 -10.61
C ALA A 33 3.23 -9.38 -9.55
N ASP A 34 2.78 -8.15 -9.29
CA ASP A 34 3.36 -7.31 -8.24
C ASP A 34 3.21 -7.98 -6.86
N ILE A 35 2.01 -8.50 -6.55
CA ILE A 35 1.73 -9.20 -5.27
C ILE A 35 2.55 -10.48 -5.15
N LEU A 36 2.70 -11.25 -6.23
CA LEU A 36 3.48 -12.47 -6.24
C LEU A 36 4.94 -12.19 -5.83
N LEU A 37 5.54 -11.15 -6.39
CA LEU A 37 6.94 -10.81 -6.11
C LEU A 37 7.11 -10.10 -4.76
N SER A 38 6.18 -9.22 -4.36
CA SER A 38 6.30 -8.45 -3.12
C SER A 38 5.99 -9.27 -1.86
N GLU A 39 5.01 -10.17 -1.94
CA GLU A 39 4.41 -10.78 -0.73
C GLU A 39 4.34 -12.31 -0.78
N LYS A 40 4.26 -12.91 -1.98
CA LYS A 40 3.88 -14.33 -2.14
C LYS A 40 4.90 -15.16 -2.91
N LEU A 41 6.17 -14.73 -2.97
CA LEU A 41 7.22 -15.41 -3.72
C LEU A 41 7.45 -16.85 -3.23
N GLU A 42 7.15 -17.10 -1.95
CA GLU A 42 7.18 -18.43 -1.33
C GLU A 42 6.33 -19.48 -2.07
N LEU A 43 5.25 -19.07 -2.76
CA LEU A 43 4.35 -19.99 -3.47
C LEU A 43 5.05 -20.73 -4.62
N ILE A 44 6.06 -20.10 -5.24
CA ILE A 44 6.80 -20.64 -6.38
C ILE A 44 8.25 -20.99 -6.05
N LYS A 45 8.73 -20.66 -4.84
CA LYS A 45 10.08 -20.94 -4.39
C LYS A 45 10.40 -22.44 -4.49
N ASN A 46 11.57 -22.75 -5.01
CA ASN A 46 12.08 -24.12 -5.24
C ASN A 46 11.21 -24.98 -6.18
N LYS A 47 10.33 -24.37 -6.99
CA LYS A 47 9.59 -25.07 -8.04
C LYS A 47 10.21 -24.75 -9.39
N ARG A 48 10.20 -25.72 -10.30
CA ARG A 48 10.46 -25.47 -11.72
C ARG A 48 9.17 -24.92 -12.33
N VAL A 49 9.17 -23.64 -12.68
CA VAL A 49 7.99 -22.93 -13.19
C VAL A 49 8.20 -22.61 -14.67
N GLY A 50 7.21 -22.92 -15.50
CA GLY A 50 7.15 -22.43 -16.87
C GLY A 50 6.39 -21.11 -16.90
N LEU A 51 6.96 -20.09 -17.54
CA LEU A 51 6.36 -18.76 -17.65
C LEU A 51 5.78 -18.56 -19.05
N THR A 52 4.51 -18.13 -19.14
CA THR A 52 3.87 -17.70 -20.40
C THR A 52 3.62 -16.21 -20.32
N VAL A 53 4.42 -15.42 -21.03
CA VAL A 53 4.38 -13.96 -21.01
C VAL A 53 4.46 -13.39 -22.42
N ASN A 54 4.06 -12.14 -22.55
CA ASN A 54 4.19 -11.33 -23.76
C ASN A 54 4.68 -9.92 -23.38
N HIS A 55 4.81 -9.03 -24.37
CA HIS A 55 5.30 -7.66 -24.20
C HIS A 55 4.53 -6.79 -23.19
N SER A 56 3.30 -7.16 -22.79
CA SER A 56 2.53 -6.41 -21.79
C SER A 56 2.79 -6.88 -20.36
N SER A 57 3.65 -7.87 -20.16
CA SER A 57 3.95 -8.46 -18.85
C SER A 57 4.95 -7.62 -18.06
N LEU A 58 4.63 -6.33 -17.91
CA LEU A 58 5.41 -5.35 -17.18
C LEU A 58 4.88 -5.22 -15.76
N LEU A 59 5.80 -5.20 -14.79
CA LEU A 59 5.53 -4.89 -13.40
C LEU A 59 5.22 -3.41 -13.21
N SER A 60 4.70 -3.05 -12.04
CA SER A 60 4.41 -1.66 -11.69
C SER A 60 5.62 -0.71 -11.73
N ASN A 61 6.85 -1.26 -11.75
CA ASN A 61 8.12 -0.52 -11.89
C ASN A 61 8.62 -0.43 -13.34
N GLY A 62 7.92 -1.03 -14.31
CA GLY A 62 8.31 -1.07 -15.73
C GLY A 62 9.27 -2.19 -16.13
N GLU A 63 9.64 -3.08 -15.19
CA GLU A 63 10.46 -4.26 -15.46
C GLU A 63 9.63 -5.41 -16.04
N HIS A 64 10.19 -6.20 -16.96
CA HIS A 64 9.48 -7.33 -17.53
C HIS A 64 9.46 -8.52 -16.57
N LEU A 65 8.33 -9.20 -16.42
CA LEU A 65 8.18 -10.31 -15.47
C LEU A 65 9.16 -11.47 -15.70
N ILE A 66 9.66 -11.63 -16.93
CA ILE A 66 10.66 -12.65 -17.27
C ILE A 66 12.04 -12.37 -16.68
N ASP A 67 12.37 -11.09 -16.46
CA ASP A 67 13.67 -10.69 -15.93
C ASP A 67 13.66 -10.72 -14.38
N ALA A 68 12.46 -10.59 -13.78
CA ALA A 68 12.28 -10.54 -12.34
C ALA A 68 12.21 -11.92 -11.65
N LEU A 69 12.05 -13.02 -12.40
CA LEU A 69 11.88 -14.39 -11.89
C LEU A 69 13.03 -15.31 -12.30
#